data_AF-A0A942EH82-F1
#
_entry.id   AF-A0A942EH82-F1
#
_cell.length_a   1.000
_cell.length_b   1.000
_cell.length_c   1.000
_cell.angle_alpha   90.00
_cell.angle_beta   90.00
_cell.angle_gamma   90.00
#
_symmetry.space_group_name_H-M   'P 1'
#
loop_
_entity.id
_entity.type
_entity.pdbx_description
1 polymer ?
#
loop_
_entity_poly.entity_id
_entity_poly.type
_entity_poly.pdbx_seq_one_letter_code
_entity_poly.pdbx_strand_id
1 'polypeptide(L)'
;MTWHFCGVSAFVISWVFVGLLIYELSVLGLGGGNYALGEGRIESVLLTAGLAAIVVGALVGIVPGCGPQIIFVTLYAQGLVPFAALLANAISQDGDALFPLLALDRRSALSATLITAGVALLVGFMVYWLELYTPIGRLLNI
;
A
#
# COMPACT_ATOMS: atom_id res chain seq x y z
N MET A 1 -9.95 -10.25 -29.33
CA MET A 1 -9.66 -10.65 -27.95
C MET A 1 -8.26 -10.24 -27.47
N THR A 2 -7.24 -10.19 -28.35
CA THR A 2 -5.86 -9.76 -28.03
C THR A 2 -5.70 -8.28 -27.65
N TRP A 3 -6.47 -7.37 -28.27
CA TRP A 3 -6.40 -5.92 -27.98
C TRP A 3 -6.86 -5.54 -26.58
N HIS A 4 -7.84 -6.26 -26.01
CA HIS A 4 -8.34 -6.00 -24.67
C HIS A 4 -7.29 -6.33 -23.60
N PHE A 5 -6.57 -7.45 -23.78
CA PHE A 5 -5.44 -7.82 -22.91
C PHE A 5 -4.29 -6.81 -22.98
N CYS A 6 -3.93 -6.33 -24.18
CA CYS A 6 -2.89 -5.32 -24.34
C CYS A 6 -3.25 -4.00 -23.62
N GLY A 7 -4.53 -3.60 -23.69
CA GLY A 7 -5.02 -2.41 -23.00
C GLY A 7 -4.95 -2.51 -21.47
N VAL A 8 -5.33 -3.64 -20.88
CA VAL A 8 -5.27 -3.86 -19.43
C VAL A 8 -3.82 -3.86 -18.94
N SER A 9 -2.90 -4.52 -19.66
CA SER A 9 -1.48 -4.52 -19.30
C SER A 9 -0.83 -3.13 -19.42
N ALA A 10 -1.18 -2.36 -20.46
CA ALA A 10 -0.67 -1.00 -20.64
C ALA A 10 -1.19 -0.03 -19.56
N PHE A 11 -2.44 -0.22 -19.13
CA PHE A 11 -3.01 0.50 -18.00
C PHE A 11 -2.25 0.21 -16.71
N VAL A 12 -2.00 -1.06 -16.40
CA VAL A 12 -1.22 -1.48 -15.22
C VAL A 12 0.17 -0.85 -15.22
N ILE A 13 0.92 -0.95 -16.32
CA ILE A 13 2.28 -0.38 -16.41
C ILE A 13 2.27 1.14 -16.22
N SER A 14 1.30 1.82 -16.83
CA SER A 14 1.16 3.28 -16.71
C SER A 14 0.82 3.69 -15.28
N TRP A 15 -0.06 2.94 -14.62
CA TRP A 15 -0.46 3.20 -13.23
C TRP A 15 0.68 2.94 -12.24
N VAL A 16 1.43 1.86 -12.44
CA VAL A 16 2.66 1.57 -11.67
C VAL A 16 3.69 2.68 -11.85
N PHE A 17 3.89 3.15 -13.09
CA PHE A 17 4.79 4.25 -13.37
C PHE A 17 4.38 5.53 -12.65
N VAL A 18 3.08 5.86 -12.65
CA VAL A 18 2.56 7.00 -11.88
C VAL A 18 2.81 6.83 -10.38
N GLY A 19 2.57 5.63 -9.83
CA GLY A 19 2.83 5.33 -8.43
C GLY A 19 4.30 5.51 -8.04
N LEU A 20 5.22 4.97 -8.84
CA LEU A 20 6.66 5.13 -8.64
C LEU A 20 7.09 6.59 -8.79
N LEU A 21 6.55 7.31 -9.78
CA LEU A 21 6.86 8.72 -9.99
C LEU A 21 6.38 9.59 -8.82
N ILE A 22 5.20 9.32 -8.26
CA ILE A 22 4.71 10.00 -7.05
C ILE A 22 5.62 9.70 -5.86
N TYR A 23 6.06 8.44 -5.69
CA TYR A 23 6.99 8.07 -4.62
C TYR A 23 8.30 8.85 -4.74
N GLU A 24 8.94 8.84 -5.92
CA GLU A 24 10.18 9.58 -6.18
C GLU A 24 10.03 11.09 -5.96
N LEU A 25 8.93 11.69 -6.44
CA LEU A 25 8.64 13.11 -6.20
C LEU A 25 8.39 13.41 -4.72
N SER A 26 7.80 12.47 -3.98
CA SER A 26 7.56 12.61 -2.54
C SER A 26 8.89 12.58 -1.77
N VAL A 27 9.77 11.63 -2.10
CA VAL A 27 11.13 11.55 -1.53
C VAL A 27 11.91 12.84 -1.82
N LEU A 28 11.91 13.29 -3.08
CA LEU A 28 12.60 14.50 -3.49
C LEU A 28 12.03 15.75 -2.80
N GLY A 29 10.71 15.85 -2.66
CA GLY A 29 10.02 16.94 -2.00
C GLY A 29 10.30 16.99 -0.48
N LEU A 30 10.20 15.85 0.21
CA LEU A 30 10.50 15.73 1.64
C LEU A 30 11.98 16.00 1.96
N GLY A 31 12.86 15.65 1.03
CA GLY A 31 14.30 15.92 1.11
C GLY A 31 14.72 17.33 0.68
N GLY A 32 13.78 18.19 0.28
CA GLY A 32 14.08 19.55 -0.18
C GLY A 32 14.98 19.60 -1.42
N GLY A 33 14.90 18.60 -2.29
CA GLY A 33 15.76 18.44 -3.46
C GLY A 33 16.95 17.48 -3.25
N ASN A 34 17.12 16.92 -2.05
CA ASN A 34 18.16 15.92 -1.76
C ASN A 34 17.55 14.55 -1.43
N TYR A 35 17.78 13.57 -2.30
CA TYR A 35 17.25 12.20 -2.17
C TYR A 35 17.64 11.54 -0.84
N ALA A 36 18.90 11.65 -0.40
CA ALA A 36 19.37 11.01 0.83
C ALA A 36 18.66 11.55 2.09
N LEU A 37 18.33 12.84 2.10
CA LEU A 37 17.56 13.44 3.20
C LEU A 37 16.09 13.04 3.12
N GLY A 38 15.54 12.94 1.91
CA GLY A 38 14.18 12.47 1.68
C GLY A 38 13.96 11.05 2.17
N GLU A 39 14.86 10.13 1.81
CA GLU A 39 14.86 8.74 2.26
C GLU A 39 14.94 8.65 3.79
N GLY A 40 15.87 9.38 4.43
CA GLY A 40 15.97 9.39 5.89
C GLY A 40 14.74 9.99 6.60
N ARG A 41 14.01 10.91 5.96
CA ARG A 41 12.74 11.44 6.48
C ARG A 41 11.61 10.42 6.36
N ILE A 42 11.54 9.70 5.24
CA ILE A 42 10.58 8.60 5.06
C ILE A 42 10.88 7.52 6.09
N GLU A 43 12.13 7.10 6.22
CA GLU A 43 12.57 6.08 7.18
C GLU A 43 12.24 6.48 8.63
N SER A 44 12.58 7.69 9.07
CA SER A 44 12.30 8.14 10.44
C SER A 44 10.80 8.26 10.74
N VAL A 45 10.00 8.71 9.77
CA VAL A 45 8.53 8.72 9.87
C VAL A 45 8.00 7.29 9.94
N LEU A 46 8.50 6.37 9.10
CA LEU A 46 8.03 4.99 9.06
C LEU A 46 8.41 4.20 10.32
N LEU A 47 9.61 4.40 10.88
CA LEU A 47 10.06 3.78 12.13
C LEU A 47 9.26 4.25 13.35
N THR A 48 8.85 5.52 13.38
CA THR A 48 7.94 6.02 14.44
C THR A 48 6.48 5.68 14.17
N ALA A 49 6.13 5.40 12.92
CA ALA A 49 4.78 5.14 12.49
C ALA A 49 4.34 3.68 12.57
N GLY A 50 5.05 2.72 13.17
CA GLY A 50 4.68 1.29 13.08
C GLY A 50 3.16 0.95 13.11
N LEU A 51 2.39 1.56 14.03
CA LEU A 51 0.92 1.50 14.05
C LEU A 51 0.23 2.37 12.98
N ALA A 52 0.72 3.59 12.74
CA ALA A 52 0.23 4.47 11.69
C ALA A 52 0.48 3.94 10.27
N ALA A 53 1.52 3.14 10.03
CA ALA A 53 1.81 2.48 8.76
C ALA A 53 0.72 1.48 8.38
N ILE A 54 0.09 0.83 9.37
CA ILE A 54 -1.08 -0.04 9.17
C ILE A 54 -2.26 0.78 8.67
N VAL A 55 -2.52 1.92 9.30
CA VAL A 55 -3.63 2.81 8.93
C VAL A 55 -3.40 3.38 7.53
N VAL A 56 -2.19 3.87 7.24
CA VAL A 56 -1.82 4.35 5.91
C VAL A 56 -1.92 3.22 4.88
N GLY A 57 -1.45 2.01 5.20
CA GLY A 57 -1.56 0.83 4.36
C GLY A 57 -3.00 0.51 3.97
N ALA A 58 -3.91 0.43 4.95
CA ALA A 58 -5.32 0.21 4.69
C ALA A 58 -5.94 1.34 3.85
N LEU A 59 -5.64 2.61 4.16
CA LEU A 59 -6.17 3.75 3.40
C LEU A 59 -5.67 3.80 1.95
N VAL A 60 -4.42 3.43 1.71
CA VAL A 60 -3.88 3.33 0.35
C VAL A 60 -4.48 2.15 -0.40
N GLY A 61 -4.85 1.07 0.31
CA GLY A 61 -5.51 -0.10 -0.27
C GLY A 61 -6.88 0.19 -0.89
N ILE A 62 -7.56 1.23 -0.40
CA ILE A 62 -8.83 1.74 -0.96
C ILE A 62 -8.66 2.25 -2.40
N VAL A 63 -7.45 2.66 -2.79
CA VAL A 63 -7.18 3.17 -4.14
C VAL A 63 -7.25 2.00 -5.13
N PRO A 64 -8.13 2.04 -6.15
CA PRO A 64 -8.31 0.92 -7.07
C PRO A 64 -7.06 0.63 -7.91
N GLY A 65 -6.94 -0.64 -8.30
CA GLY A 65 -5.83 -1.18 -9.10
C GLY A 65 -4.62 -1.63 -8.29
N CYS A 66 -3.66 -2.28 -8.94
CA CYS A 66 -2.49 -2.91 -8.29
C CYS A 66 -1.30 -1.97 -8.06
N GLY A 67 -1.31 -0.77 -8.65
CA GLY A 67 -0.19 0.18 -8.57
C GLY A 67 0.20 0.60 -7.14
N PRO A 68 -0.75 1.10 -6.33
CA PRO A 68 -0.47 1.49 -4.94
C PRO A 68 0.05 0.33 -4.08
N GLN A 69 -0.44 -0.89 -4.34
CA GLN A 69 -0.01 -2.10 -3.64
C GLN A 69 1.48 -2.42 -3.92
N ILE A 70 1.95 -2.22 -5.15
CA ILE A 70 3.34 -2.47 -5.53
C ILE A 70 4.31 -1.57 -4.74
N ILE A 71 3.90 -0.35 -4.42
CA ILE A 71 4.69 0.56 -3.57
C ILE A 71 4.87 -0.06 -2.18
N PHE A 72 3.80 -0.58 -1.57
CA PHE A 72 3.87 -1.23 -0.25
C PHE A 72 4.73 -2.49 -0.25
N VAL A 73 4.65 -3.30 -1.30
CA VAL A 73 5.53 -4.47 -1.47
C VAL A 73 7.00 -4.03 -1.54
N THR A 74 7.28 -2.95 -2.28
CA THR A 74 8.64 -2.41 -2.44
C THR A 74 9.17 -1.87 -1.11
N LEU A 75 8.37 -1.07 -0.40
CA LEU A 75 8.73 -0.54 0.92
C LEU A 75 8.98 -1.67 1.93
N TYR A 76 8.18 -2.74 1.90
CA TYR A 76 8.40 -3.90 2.76
C TYR A 76 9.69 -4.64 2.40
N ALA A 77 9.95 -4.84 1.10
CA ALA A 77 11.18 -5.48 0.63
C ALA A 77 12.45 -4.69 0.99
N GLN A 78 12.34 -3.38 1.17
CA GLN A 78 13.41 -2.49 1.63
C GLN A 78 13.52 -2.41 3.17
N GLY A 79 12.69 -3.16 3.92
CA GLY A 79 12.69 -3.12 5.39
C GLY A 79 12.06 -1.86 5.99
N LEU A 80 11.40 -1.02 5.18
CA LEU A 80 10.91 0.29 5.61
C LEU A 80 9.54 0.22 6.31
N VAL A 81 8.67 -0.72 5.94
CA VAL A 81 7.36 -0.92 6.58
C VAL A 81 7.25 -2.32 7.21
N PRO A 82 6.53 -2.48 8.34
CA PRO A 82 6.31 -3.79 8.94
C PRO A 82 5.41 -4.66 8.06
N PHE A 83 5.53 -5.99 8.19
CA PHE A 83 4.69 -6.93 7.44
C PHE A 83 3.20 -6.71 7.71
N ALA A 84 2.83 -6.37 8.95
CA ALA A 84 1.47 -5.99 9.31
C ALA A 84 0.88 -4.85 8.45
N ALA A 85 1.69 -3.87 8.05
CA ALA A 85 1.25 -2.75 7.20
C ALA A 85 1.05 -3.19 5.74
N LEU A 86 1.96 -4.02 5.22
CA LEU A 86 1.80 -4.66 3.90
C LEU A 86 0.54 -5.52 3.86
N LEU A 87 0.30 -6.31 4.90
CA LEU A 87 -0.85 -7.19 5.00
C LEU A 87 -2.17 -6.40 5.08
N ALA A 88 -2.21 -5.33 5.87
CA ALA A 88 -3.37 -4.43 5.92
C ALA A 88 -3.65 -3.80 4.55
N ASN A 89 -2.61 -3.33 3.85
CA ASN A 89 -2.75 -2.83 2.49
C ASN A 89 -3.33 -3.90 1.55
N ALA A 90 -2.79 -5.12 1.59
CA ALA A 90 -3.23 -6.22 0.73
C ALA A 90 -4.69 -6.65 0.98
N ILE A 91 -5.16 -6.67 2.24
CA ILE A 91 -6.54 -7.04 2.58
C ILE A 91 -7.52 -5.95 2.16
N SER A 92 -7.13 -4.67 2.27
CA SER A 92 -7.99 -3.55 1.89
C SER A 92 -8.06 -3.34 0.37
N GLN A 93 -7.23 -4.04 -0.41
CA GLN A 93 -7.11 -3.84 -1.85
C GLN A 93 -8.25 -4.56 -2.61
N ASP A 94 -9.21 -3.80 -3.13
CA ASP A 94 -10.30 -4.33 -3.96
C ASP A 94 -9.89 -4.57 -5.44
N GLY A 95 -8.69 -4.10 -5.82
CA GLY A 95 -8.08 -4.33 -7.14
C GLY A 95 -8.80 -3.61 -8.29
N ASP A 96 -8.66 -4.15 -9.52
CA ASP A 96 -9.29 -3.58 -10.71
C ASP A 96 -10.81 -3.84 -10.77
N ALA A 97 -11.31 -4.80 -9.98
CA ALA A 97 -12.72 -5.11 -9.88
C ALA A 97 -13.55 -3.97 -9.28
N LEU A 98 -12.90 -3.05 -8.55
CA LEU A 98 -13.56 -1.86 -8.02
C LEU A 98 -13.98 -0.89 -9.14
N PHE A 99 -13.28 -0.82 -10.28
CA PHE A 99 -13.61 0.14 -11.35
C PHE A 99 -15.00 -0.09 -11.97
N PRO A 100 -15.37 -1.32 -12.42
CA PRO A 100 -16.72 -1.57 -12.94
C PRO A 100 -17.79 -1.46 -11.87
N LEU A 101 -17.49 -1.88 -10.63
CA LEU A 101 -18.44 -1.82 -9.53
C LEU A 101 -18.78 -0.36 -9.17
N LEU A 102 -17.78 0.52 -9.14
CA LEU A 102 -17.97 1.96 -8.92
C LEU A 102 -18.83 2.60 -10.03
N ALA A 103 -18.74 2.08 -11.27
CA ALA A 103 -19.51 2.55 -12.41
C ALA A 103 -20.97 2.04 -12.43
N LEU A 104 -21.22 0.83 -11.93
CA LEU A 104 -22.56 0.22 -11.88
C LEU A 104 -23.34 0.63 -10.63
N ASP A 105 -22.73 0.49 -9.46
CA ASP A 105 -23.36 0.86 -8.19
C ASP A 105 -22.31 1.33 -7.17
N ARG A 106 -22.21 2.66 -7.07
CA ARG A 106 -21.31 3.34 -6.15
C ARG A 106 -21.57 2.99 -4.68
N ARG A 107 -22.81 2.69 -4.28
CA ARG A 107 -23.12 2.37 -2.87
C ARG A 107 -22.58 1.00 -2.51
N SER A 108 -22.77 0.02 -3.38
CA SER A 108 -22.22 -1.33 -3.20
C SER A 108 -20.69 -1.31 -3.23
N ALA A 109 -20.08 -0.53 -4.13
CA ALA A 109 -18.64 -0.35 -4.18
C ALA A 109 -18.08 0.22 -2.86
N LEU A 110 -18.64 1.34 -2.37
CA LEU A 110 -18.19 1.96 -1.12
C LEU A 110 -18.38 1.04 0.09
N SER A 111 -19.48 0.28 0.13
CA SER A 111 -19.76 -0.64 1.24
C SER A 111 -18.76 -1.79 1.25
N ALA A 112 -18.44 -2.36 0.08
CA ALA A 112 -17.43 -3.41 -0.04
C ALA A 112 -16.06 -2.92 0.44
N THR A 113 -15.62 -1.76 -0.05
CA THR A 113 -14.33 -1.15 0.32
C THR A 113 -14.25 -0.81 1.82
N LEU A 114 -15.35 -0.32 2.42
CA LEU A 114 -15.37 -0.03 3.86
C LEU A 114 -15.27 -1.30 4.70
N ILE A 115 -15.91 -2.40 4.27
CA ILE A 115 -15.85 -3.68 4.95
C ILE A 115 -14.42 -4.25 4.86
N THR A 116 -13.83 -4.27 3.66
CA THR A 116 -12.46 -4.77 3.46
C THR A 116 -11.43 -3.93 4.20
N ALA A 117 -11.56 -2.60 4.19
CA ALA A 117 -10.72 -1.69 4.99
C ALA A 117 -10.88 -1.93 6.50
N GLY A 118 -12.10 -2.16 6.99
CA GLY A 118 -12.35 -2.48 8.40
C GLY A 118 -11.67 -3.79 8.82
N VAL A 119 -11.82 -4.85 8.01
CA VAL A 119 -11.16 -6.14 8.25
C VAL A 119 -9.64 -6.00 8.16
N ALA A 120 -9.13 -5.24 7.20
CA ALA A 120 -7.70 -4.97 7.03
C ALA A 120 -7.09 -4.31 8.27
N LEU A 121 -7.74 -3.30 8.84
CA LEU A 121 -7.27 -2.65 10.06
C LEU A 121 -7.26 -3.63 11.24
N LEU A 122 -8.34 -4.39 11.44
CA LEU A 122 -8.42 -5.37 12.52
C LEU A 122 -7.30 -6.41 12.43
N VAL A 123 -7.11 -7.00 11.25
CA VAL A 123 -6.07 -8.01 11.01
C VAL A 123 -4.68 -7.38 11.10
N GLY A 124 -4.47 -6.21 10.50
CA GLY A 124 -3.20 -5.49 10.53
C GLY A 124 -2.76 -5.17 11.96
N PHE A 125 -3.66 -4.61 12.78
CA PHE A 125 -3.35 -4.38 14.20
C PHE A 125 -3.05 -5.69 14.93
N MET A 126 -3.87 -6.73 14.73
CA MET A 126 -3.64 -8.04 15.37
C MET A 126 -2.27 -8.63 15.03
N VAL A 127 -1.86 -8.55 13.76
CA VAL A 127 -0.57 -9.06 13.28
C VAL A 127 0.58 -8.19 13.76
N TYR A 128 0.41 -6.88 13.82
CA TYR A 128 1.43 -5.99 14.40
C TYR A 128 1.67 -6.29 15.89
N TRP A 129 0.60 -6.55 16.65
CA TRP A 129 0.72 -7.04 18.02
C TRP A 129 1.47 -8.37 18.06
N LEU A 130 1.21 -9.31 17.14
CA LEU A 130 1.94 -10.58 17.11
C LEU A 130 3.43 -10.40 16.77
N GLU A 131 3.76 -9.52 15.81
CA GLU A 131 5.14 -9.19 15.42
C GLU A 131 5.94 -8.62 16.59
N LEU A 132 5.31 -7.83 17.46
CA LEU A 132 5.95 -7.25 18.63
C LEU A 132 6.24 -8.28 19.75
N TYR A 133 5.39 -9.31 19.89
CA TYR A 133 5.49 -10.31 20.96
C TYR A 133 6.21 -11.60 20.56
N THR A 134 6.33 -11.91 19.26
CA THR A 134 7.02 -13.13 18.78
C THR A 134 8.42 -12.82 18.23
N PRO A 135 9.43 -13.67 18.48
CA PRO A 135 10.78 -13.52 17.92
C PRO A 135 10.83 -13.65 16.38
N ILE A 136 9.73 -14.05 15.74
CA ILE A 136 9.56 -14.10 14.28
C ILE A 136 9.64 -12.69 13.66
N GLY A 137 9.15 -11.66 14.33
CA GLY A 137 9.28 -10.26 13.87
C GLY A 137 10.73 -9.78 13.78
N ARG A 138 11.65 -10.42 14.53
CA ARG A 138 13.09 -10.12 14.52
C ARG A 138 13.86 -10.91 13.45
N LEU A 139 13.25 -11.95 12.86
CA LEU A 139 13.83 -12.80 11.80
C LEU A 139 13.49 -12.31 10.38
N LEU A 140 12.44 -11.48 10.24
CA LEU A 140 12.02 -10.87 8.97
C LEU A 140 12.49 -9.42 8.81
N ASN A 141 13.20 -8.87 9.80
CA ASN A 141 13.81 -7.54 9.74
C ASN A 141 15.09 -7.63 8.90
N ILE A 142 14.92 -7.54 7.57
CA ILE A 142 15.99 -7.21 6.62
C ILE A 142 16.41 -5.76 6.87
#